data_AF-C7N6P7-F1
#
_entry.id   AF-C7N6P7-F1
#
_cell.length_a   1.000
_cell.length_b   1.000
_cell.length_c   1.000
_cell.angle_alpha   90.00
_cell.angle_beta   90.00
_cell.angle_gamma   90.00
#
_symmetry.space_group_name_H-M   'P 1'
#
loop_
_entity.id
_entity.type
_entity.pdbx_description
1 polymer ?
#
loop_
_entity_poly.entity_id
_entity_poly.type
_entity_poly.pdbx_seq_one_letter_code
_entity_poly.pdbx_strand_id
1 'polypeptide(L)' 'MADLYAAAKSGNRRKTLECLRDELARTIAVCDSGRDMAALSKRLMEVMDEIDGLPKPRGESPLAKARRNGS' A
#
# COMPACT_ATOMS: atom_id res chain seq x y z
N MET A 1 -3.86 12.95 3.77
CA MET A 1 -3.19 13.50 2.58
C MET A 1 -1.71 13.82 2.74
N ALA A 2 -1.24 14.33 3.88
CA ALA A 2 0.19 14.60 4.12
C ALA A 2 1.08 13.36 3.92
N ASP A 3 0.61 12.18 4.35
CA ASP A 3 1.36 10.93 4.23
C ASP A 3 1.52 10.45 2.78
N LEU A 4 0.48 10.60 1.95
CA LEU A 4 0.54 10.25 0.54
C LEU A 4 1.51 11.17 -0.22
N TYR A 5 1.45 12.48 0.05
CA TYR A 5 2.39 13.44 -0.55
C TYR A 5 3.84 13.16 -0.15
N ALA A 6 4.10 12.91 1.14
CA ALA A 6 5.42 12.58 1.62
C ALA A 6 5.94 11.25 1.04
N ALA A 7 5.07 10.23 0.96
CA ALA A 7 5.41 8.95 0.33
C ALA A 7 5.76 9.12 -1.15
N ALA A 8 4.93 9.84 -1.91
CA ALA A 8 5.18 10.13 -3.32
C ALA A 8 6.52 10.88 -3.52
N LYS A 9 6.78 11.90 -2.70
CA LYS A 9 8.03 12.68 -2.74
C LYS A 9 9.26 11.84 -2.38
N SER A 10 9.12 10.82 -1.54
CA SER A 10 10.23 9.95 -1.13
C SER A 10 10.70 8.99 -2.22
N GLY A 11 9.93 8.81 -3.29
CA GLY A 11 10.22 7.82 -4.35
C GLY A 11 10.00 6.36 -3.92
N ASN A 12 9.53 6.11 -2.69
CA ASN A 12 9.22 4.77 -2.23
C ASN A 12 7.88 4.29 -2.83
N ARG A 13 7.95 3.59 -3.96
CA ARG A 13 6.78 3.08 -4.69
C ARG A 13 5.83 2.28 -3.80
N ARG A 14 6.34 1.36 -2.97
CA ARG A 14 5.52 0.55 -2.06
C ARG A 14 4.74 1.45 -1.10
N LYS A 15 5.44 2.35 -0.41
CA LYS A 15 4.82 3.25 0.57
C LYS A 15 3.77 4.16 -0.08
N THR A 16 4.04 4.64 -1.30
CA THR A 16 3.09 5.46 -2.06
C THR A 16 1.81 4.68 -2.38
N LEU A 17 1.92 3.44 -2.84
CA LEU A 17 0.77 2.59 -3.15
C LEU A 17 -0.02 2.23 -1.88
N GLU A 18 0.65 1.93 -0.77
CA GLU A 18 0.01 1.69 0.53
C GLU A 18 -0.80 2.92 0.99
N CYS A 19 -0.22 4.12 0.94
CA CYS A 19 -0.94 5.34 1.27
C CYS A 19 -2.10 5.62 0.31
N LEU A 20 -1.93 5.31 -0.99
CA LEU A 20 -2.97 5.51 -1.99
C LEU A 20 -4.15 4.55 -1.78
N ARG A 21 -3.88 3.28 -1.45
CA ARG A 21 -4.89 2.28 -1.07
C ARG A 21 -5.74 2.78 0.09
N ASP A 22 -5.10 3.26 1.15
CA ASP A 22 -5.79 3.72 2.36
C ASP A 22 -6.65 4.96 2.09
N GLU A 23 -6.20 5.84 1.20
CA GLU A 23 -6.96 7.02 0.79
C GLU A 23 -8.18 6.65 -0.07
N LEU A 24 -8.02 5.72 -1.03
CA LEU A 24 -9.12 5.21 -1.84
C LEU A 24 -10.17 4.52 -0.98
N ALA A 25 -9.77 3.68 -0.03
CA ALA A 25 -10.68 3.02 0.91
C ALA A 25 -11.45 4.04 1.76
N ARG A 26 -10.77 5.08 2.29
CA ARG A 26 -11.43 6.17 3.03
C ARG A 26 -12.42 6.93 2.15
N THR A 27 -12.05 7.23 0.90
CA THR A 27 -12.92 7.96 -0.03
C THR A 27 -14.16 7.15 -0.39
N ILE A 28 -14.01 5.85 -0.65
CA ILE A 28 -15.13 4.94 -0.93
C ILE A 28 -16.11 4.90 0.25
N ALA A 29 -15.61 4.85 1.49
CA ALA A 29 -16.44 4.76 2.69
C ALA A 29 -17.38 5.97 2.89
N VAL A 30 -17.03 7.13 2.33
CA VAL A 30 -17.82 8.37 2.41
C VAL A 30 -18.43 8.78 1.07
N CYS A 31 -18.35 7.93 0.05
CA CYS A 31 -18.82 8.25 -1.30
C CYS A 31 -20.31 7.93 -1.46
N ASP A 32 -21.13 8.95 -1.71
CA ASP A 32 -22.57 8.79 -1.93
C ASP A 32 -22.95 8.58 -3.41
N SER A 33 -21.98 8.70 -4.32
CA SER A 33 -22.18 8.53 -5.77
C SER A 33 -21.85 7.11 -6.20
N GLY A 34 -22.85 6.32 -6.61
CA GLY A 34 -22.64 4.93 -7.06
C GLY A 34 -21.69 4.81 -8.27
N ARG A 35 -21.65 5.81 -9.16
CA ARG A 35 -20.70 5.84 -10.29
C ARG A 35 -19.27 6.06 -9.82
N ASP A 36 -19.06 7.02 -8.93
CA ASP A 36 -17.73 7.31 -8.39
C ASP A 36 -17.25 6.16 -7.51
N MET A 37 -18.15 5.53 -6.74
CA MET A 37 -17.84 4.34 -5.95
C MET A 37 -17.33 3.19 -6.84
N ALA A 38 -17.96 2.92 -7.98
CA ALA A 38 -17.50 1.89 -8.91
C ALA A 38 -16.10 2.21 -9.49
N ALA A 39 -15.87 3.46 -9.88
CA ALA A 39 -14.58 3.91 -10.40
C ALA A 39 -13.47 3.82 -9.33
N LEU A 40 -13.74 4.29 -8.11
CA LEU A 40 -12.82 4.23 -6.98
C LEU A 40 -12.52 2.79 -6.56
N SER A 41 -13.54 1.92 -6.56
CA SER A 41 -13.38 0.49 -6.23
C SER A 41 -12.50 -0.22 -7.25
N LYS A 42 -12.68 0.08 -8.54
CA LYS A 42 -11.79 -0.43 -9.59
C LYS A 42 -10.35 0.03 -9.38
N ARG A 43 -10.16 1.32 -9.08
CA ARG A 43 -8.83 1.86 -8.84
C ARG A 43 -8.17 1.24 -7.60
N LEU A 44 -8.95 0.95 -6.55
CA LEU A 44 -8.47 0.27 -5.36
C LEU A 44 -7.97 -1.15 -5.68
N MET A 45 -8.72 -1.91 -6.49
CA MET A 45 -8.30 -3.24 -6.94
C MET A 45 -6.97 -3.20 -7.70
N GLU A 46 -6.82 -2.27 -8.65
CA GLU A 46 -5.57 -2.09 -9.41
C GLU A 46 -4.36 -1.79 -8.49
N VAL A 47 -4.56 -0.95 -7.46
CA VAL A 47 -3.50 -0.62 -6.49
C VAL A 47 -3.13 -1.83 -5.63
N MET A 48 -4.11 -2.65 -5.22
CA MET A 48 -3.83 -3.88 -4.46
C MET A 48 -3.05 -4.88 -5.31
N ASP A 49 -3.43 -5.08 -6.56
CA ASP A 49 -2.71 -5.95 -7.51
C ASP A 49 -1.26 -5.47 -7.72
N GLU A 50 -1.05 -4.15 -7.82
CA GLU A 50 0.29 -3.57 -7.97
C GLU A 50 1.15 -3.80 -6.71
N ILE A 51 0.56 -3.69 -5.50
CA ILE A 51 1.24 -3.98 -4.24
C ILE A 51 1.63 -5.44 -4.15
N ASP A 52 0.74 -6.35 -4.53
CA ASP A 52 0.98 -7.80 -4.51
C ASP A 52 2.06 -8.21 -5.51
N GLY A 53 2.15 -7.51 -6.64
CA GLY A 53 3.22 -7.67 -7.62
C GLY A 53 4.59 -7.13 -7.18
N LEU A 54 4.66 -6.31 -6.12
CA LEU A 54 5.94 -5.79 -5.64
C LEU A 54 6.73 -6.87 -4.87
N PRO A 55 8.04 -7.00 -5.09
CA PRO A 55 8.87 -7.95 -4.35
C PRO A 55 8.71 -7.69 -2.86
N LYS A 56 8.40 -8.74 -2.07
CA LYS A 56 8.25 -8.62 -0.62
C LYS A 56 9.46 -7.86 -0.07
N PRO A 57 9.25 -6.92 0.88
CA PRO A 57 10.39 -6.25 1.49
C PRO A 57 11.29 -7.36 2.03
N ARG A 58 12.61 -7.25 1.85
CA ARG A 58 13.57 -8.19 2.43
C ARG A 58 13.46 -8.07 3.96
N GLY A 59 12.42 -8.66 4.54
CA GLY A 59 12.36 -8.98 5.94
C GLY A 59 13.41 -10.03 6.18
N GLU A 60 14.24 -9.83 7.20
CA GLU A 60 15.15 -10.85 7.69
C GLU A 60 14.41 -12.18 7.73
N SER A 61 14.92 -13.17 7.01
CA SER A 61 14.37 -14.51 7.08
C SER A 61 14.37 -14.95 8.56
N PRO A 62 13.42 -15.80 8.98
CA PRO A 62 13.47 -16.40 10.32
C PRO A 62 14.84 -17.01 10.64
N LEU A 63 15.55 -17.50 9.59
CA LEU A 63 16.93 -17.99 9.66
C LEU A 63 17.95 -16.89 10.02
N ALA A 64 17.78 -15.66 9.52
CA ALA A 64 18.64 -14.52 9.86
C ALA A 64 18.43 -14.04 11.31
N LYS A 65 17.22 -14.19 11.86
CA LYS A 65 16.94 -13.95 13.29
C LYS A 65 17.56 -15.04 14.17
N ALA A 66 17.49 -16.31 13.77
CA ALA A 66 18.03 -17.43 14.54
C ALA A 66 19.56 -17.39 14.70
N ARG A 67 20.30 -16.89 13.70
CA ARG A 67 21.78 -16.76 13.77
C ARG A 67 22.27 -15.70 14.78
N ARG A 68 21.42 -14.76 15.19
CA ARG A 68 21.81 -13.65 16.08
C ARG A 68 21.69 -13.97 17.58
N ASN A 69 20.93 -15.00 17.93
CA ASN A 69 20.71 -15.42 19.32
C ASN A 69 21.53 -16.66 19.72
N GLY A 70 22.54 -17.03 18.93
CA GLY A 70 23.38 -18.22 19.13
C GLY A 70 24.87 -17.91 19.29
N SER A 71 25.22 -16.78 19.93
CA SER A 71 26.60 -16.45 20.31
C SER A 71 26.70 -16.20 21.80
#